data_AF-A0A853EDV8-F1
#
_entry.id   AF-A0A853EDV8-F1
#
_cell.length_a   1.000
_cell.length_b   1.000
_cell.length_c   1.000
_cell.angle_alpha   90.00
_cell.angle_beta   90.00
_cell.angle_gamma   90.00
#
_symmetry.space_group_name_H-M   'P 1'
#
loop_
_entity.id
_entity.type
_entity.pdbx_description
1 polymer ?
#
loop_
_entity_poly.entity_id
_entity_poly.type
_entity_poly.pdbx_seq_one_letter_code
_entity_poly.pdbx_strand_id
1 'polypeptide(L)' 'MATLTKKERAWLNELQEVLDRCPSPKKIGFYTIGDKSIYLYDLRRMDEIMEALD' A
#
# COMPACT_ATOMS: atom_id res chain seq x y z
N MET A 1 -0.27 -17.23 -9.98
CA MET A 1 0.65 -16.24 -9.37
C MET A 1 2.03 -16.86 -9.30
N ALA A 2 3.08 -16.12 -9.67
CA ALA A 2 4.45 -16.60 -9.51
C ALA A 2 4.79 -16.71 -8.02
N THR A 3 5.51 -17.77 -7.63
CA THR A 3 5.93 -17.97 -6.24
C THR A 3 7.09 -17.06 -5.90
N LEU A 4 6.92 -16.22 -4.88
CA LEU A 4 7.99 -15.36 -4.36
C LEU A 4 9.12 -16.20 -3.75
N THR A 5 10.37 -15.80 -4.01
CA THR A 5 11.56 -16.31 -3.33
C THR A 5 11.55 -15.92 -1.85
N LYS A 6 12.38 -16.61 -1.04
CA LYS A 6 12.55 -16.28 0.38
C LYS A 6 13.02 -14.84 0.60
N LYS A 7 13.92 -14.34 -0.26
CA LYS A 7 14.46 -12.98 -0.16
C LYS A 7 13.41 -11.92 -0.48
N GLU A 8 12.61 -12.13 -1.52
CA GLU A 8 11.52 -11.20 -1.86
C GLU A 8 10.46 -11.15 -0.76
N ARG A 9 10.12 -12.30 -0.17
CA ARG A 9 9.18 -12.34 0.96
C ARG A 9 9.72 -11.61 2.19
N ALA A 10 11.00 -11.80 2.53
CA ALA A 10 11.62 -11.09 3.64
C ALA A 10 11.60 -9.58 3.41
N TRP A 11 11.98 -9.14 2.21
CA TRP A 11 11.94 -7.72 1.84
C TRP A 11 10.52 -7.13 1.90
N LEU A 12 9.50 -7.86 1.42
CA LEU A 12 8.11 -7.41 1.52
C LEU A 12 7.63 -7.30 2.98
N ASN A 13 8.08 -8.19 3.87
CA ASN A 13 7.76 -8.09 5.29
C ASN A 13 8.37 -6.82 5.90
N GLU A 14 9.62 -6.50 5.59
CA GLU A 14 10.27 -5.26 6.06
C GLU A 14 9.53 -4.02 5.56
N LEU A 15 9.10 -4.01 4.28
CA LEU A 15 8.29 -2.93 3.74
C LEU A 15 6.94 -2.82 4.47
N GLN A 16 6.25 -3.93 4.70
CA GLN A 16 4.99 -3.96 5.41
C GLN A 16 5.14 -3.42 6.84
N GLU A 17 6.19 -3.78 7.56
CA GLU A 17 6.49 -3.25 8.90
C GLU A 17 6.72 -1.72 8.91
N VAL A 18 7.25 -1.15 7.83
CA VAL A 18 7.36 0.32 7.69
C VAL A 18 5.98 0.94 7.51
N LEU A 19 5.14 0.37 6.64
CA LEU A 19 3.79 0.86 6.37
C LEU A 19 2.88 0.75 7.61
N ASP A 20 2.97 -0.35 8.36
CA ASP A 20 2.16 -0.61 9.56
C ASP A 20 2.49 0.37 10.70
N ARG A 21 3.70 0.93 10.72
CA ARG A 21 4.12 1.97 11.69
C ARG A 21 3.64 3.38 11.32
N CYS A 22 2.82 3.52 10.28
CA CYS A 22 2.25 4.81 9.90
C CYS A 22 1.51 5.46 11.08
N PRO A 23 1.80 6.73 11.43
CA PRO A 23 1.19 7.41 12.57
C PRO A 23 -0.27 7.80 12.33
N SER A 24 -0.81 7.60 11.13
CA SER A 24 -2.18 7.97 10.76
C SER A 24 -2.82 6.91 9.86
N PRO A 25 -3.01 5.68 10.36
CA PRO A 25 -3.43 4.52 9.56
C PRO A 25 -4.86 4.64 9.02
N LYS A 26 -5.68 5.54 9.58
CA LYS A 26 -7.05 5.82 9.10
C LYS A 26 -7.14 6.98 8.11
N LYS A 27 -6.04 7.69 7.89
CA LYS A 27 -5.96 8.85 6.99
C LYS A 27 -5.13 8.53 5.75
N ILE A 28 -4.03 7.80 5.89
CA ILE A 28 -3.06 7.61 4.81
C ILE A 28 -3.12 6.15 4.36
N GLY A 29 -3.58 5.95 3.13
CA GLY A 29 -3.48 4.68 2.41
C GLY A 29 -2.27 4.69 1.48
N PHE A 30 -1.75 3.49 1.17
CA PHE A 30 -0.58 3.29 0.32
C PHE A 30 -0.91 2.30 -0.80
N TYR A 31 -0.41 2.52 -2.00
CA TYR A 31 -0.41 1.51 -3.07
C TYR A 31 0.77 1.71 -4.01
N THR A 32 1.11 0.66 -4.75
CA THR A 32 2.07 0.68 -5.86
C THR A 32 1.48 -0.10 -7.03
N ILE A 33 1.90 0.22 -8.26
CA ILE A 33 1.34 -0.36 -9.50
C ILE A 33 2.40 -1.13 -10.30
N GLY A 34 3.41 -1.68 -9.62
CA GLY A 34 4.49 -2.44 -10.26
C GLY A 34 5.68 -1.60 -10.72
N ASP A 35 5.65 -0.29 -10.44
CA ASP A 35 6.81 0.58 -10.48
C ASP A 35 7.46 0.70 -9.08
N LYS A 36 8.51 1.50 -8.96
CA LYS A 36 9.22 1.72 -7.67
C LYS A 36 8.55 2.79 -6.81
N SER A 37 7.43 3.34 -7.25
CA SER A 37 6.75 4.45 -6.60
C SER A 37 5.72 3.93 -5.60
N ILE A 38 5.67 4.56 -4.43
CA ILE A 38 4.59 4.36 -3.46
C ILE A 38 3.71 5.61 -3.50
N TYR A 39 2.46 5.40 -3.88
CA TYR A 39 1.45 6.45 -3.94
C TYR A 39 0.67 6.50 -2.64
N LEU A 40 0.35 7.71 -2.21
CA LEU A 40 -0.44 7.98 -1.01
C LEU A 40 -1.82 8.49 -1.40
N TYR A 41 -2.84 8.05 -0.67
CA TYR A 41 -4.20 8.56 -0.83
C TYR A 41 -4.88 8.76 0.52
N ASP A 42 -5.91 9.60 0.53
CA ASP A 42 -6.68 9.87 1.74
C ASP A 42 -7.77 8.80 1.92
N LEU A 43 -7.58 7.94 2.91
CA LEU A 43 -8.53 6.87 3.24
C LEU A 43 -9.90 7.40 3.66
N ARG A 44 -9.98 8.65 4.12
CA ARG A 44 -11.25 9.27 4.54
C ARG A 44 -12.14 9.63 3.36
N ARG A 45 -11.58 9.61 2.14
CA ARG A 45 -12.28 9.89 0.89
C ARG A 45 -12.37 8.64 0.01
N MET A 46 -12.14 7.45 0.57
CA MET A 46 -12.12 6.22 -0.21
C MET A 46 -13.46 5.99 -0.92
N ASP A 47 -14.58 6.27 -0.26
CA ASP A 47 -15.92 6.15 -0.86
C ASP A 47 -16.09 7.12 -2.04
N GLU A 48 -15.70 8.39 -1.90
CA GLU A 48 -15.71 9.37 -3.01
C GLU A 48 -14.80 8.95 -4.17
N ILE A 49 -13.63 8.37 -3.87
CA ILE A 49 -12.69 7.88 -4.88
C ILE A 49 -13.28 6.68 -5.61
N MET A 50 -13.91 5.74 -4.90
CA MET A 50 -14.54 4.57 -5.51
C MET A 50 -15.74 4.97 -6.38
N GLU A 51 -16.58 5.90 -5.91
CA GLU A 51 -17.72 6.42 -6.68
C GLU A 51 -17.28 7.14 -7.96
N ALA A 52 -16.14 7.86 -7.94
CA ALA A 52 -15.62 8.55 -9.12
C ALA A 52 -14.98 7.61 -10.16
N LEU A 53 -14.69 6.36 -9.79
CA LEU A 53 -14.06 5.35 -10.66
C LEU A 53 -15.07 4.41 -11.34
N ASP A 54 -16.30 4.32 -10.82
CA ASP A 54 -17.44 3.60 -11.42
C ASP A 54 -18.04 4.37 -12.61
#